data_AF-W2ZE07-F1
#
_entry.id   AF-W2ZE07-F1
#
_cell.length_a   1.000
_cell.length_b   1.000
_cell.length_c   1.000
_cell.angle_alpha   90.00
_cell.angle_beta   90.00
_cell.angle_gamma   90.00
#
_symmetry.space_group_name_H-M   'P 1'
#
loop_
_entity.id
_entity.type
_entity.pdbx_description
1 polymer ?
#
loop_
_entity_poly.entity_id
_entity_poly.type
_entity_poly.pdbx_seq_one_letter_code
_entity_poly.pdbx_strand_id
1 'polypeptide(L)'
;MNVECVVGRCSSNTNCSNQRFQEGSSVSLSLSICGQKGIGLIADQLIEKDSFIIEYTGEAIPRGDYYQQYASNTREIIDATQQ
;
A
#
# COMPACT_ATOMS: atom_id res chain seq x y z
N MET A 1 20.45 -6.53 1.12
CA MET A 1 19.84 -6.32 2.44
C MET A 1 18.73 -5.30 2.25
N ASN A 2 17.53 -5.55 2.79
CA ASN A 2 16.35 -4.70 2.60
C ASN A 2 16.08 -3.92 3.89
N VAL A 3 16.91 -2.92 4.17
CA VAL A 3 16.86 -2.11 5.38
C VAL A 3 16.91 -0.64 4.99
N GLU A 4 15.97 0.14 5.51
CA GLU A 4 15.91 1.57 5.28
C GLU A 4 16.89 2.32 6.20
N CYS A 5 17.45 3.44 5.73
CA CYS A 5 18.22 4.33 6.59
C CYS A 5 17.27 5.11 7.51
N VAL A 6 17.63 5.28 8.79
CA VAL A 6 16.85 6.14 9.70
C VAL A 6 17.19 7.61 9.42
N VAL A 7 16.16 8.47 9.37
CA VAL A 7 16.33 9.93 9.23
C VAL A 7 17.32 10.47 10.27
N GLY A 8 18.28 11.29 9.81
CA GLY A 8 19.32 11.86 10.67
C GLY A 8 20.40 10.90 11.16
N ARG A 9 20.38 9.61 10.79
CA ARG A 9 21.40 8.61 11.18
C ARG A 9 22.23 8.09 10.01
N CYS A 10 21.92 8.50 8.78
CA CYS A 10 22.72 8.11 7.62
C CYS A 10 24.05 8.86 7.63
N SER A 11 25.16 8.13 7.46
CA SER A 11 26.49 8.72 7.34
C SER A 11 26.71 9.52 6.06
N SER A 12 25.74 9.52 5.14
CA SER A 12 25.84 10.29 3.88
C SER A 12 25.84 11.80 4.11
N ASN A 13 25.36 12.28 5.25
CA ASN A 13 25.20 13.72 5.56
C ASN A 13 24.42 14.49 4.46
N THR A 14 23.55 13.80 3.74
CA THR A 14 22.74 14.32 2.64
C THR A 14 21.30 13.83 2.80
N ASN A 15 20.41 14.32 1.92
CA ASN A 15 19.09 13.71 1.73
C ASN A 15 19.27 12.31 1.13
N CYS A 16 19.21 11.30 1.99
CA CYS A 16 19.41 9.91 1.61
C CYS A 16 18.15 9.36 0.95
N SER A 17 18.25 8.94 -0.32
CA SER A 17 17.13 8.36 -1.07
C SER A 17 16.65 7.00 -0.52
N ASN A 18 17.35 6.42 0.45
CA ASN A 18 16.91 5.22 1.19
C ASN A 18 16.15 5.61 2.47
N GLN A 19 15.21 6.56 2.37
CA GLN A 19 14.32 7.05 3.46
C GLN A 19 12.85 7.20 2.99
N ARG A 20 12.50 6.52 1.89
CA ARG A 20 11.22 6.64 1.16
C ARG A 20 9.97 6.27 1.97
N PHE A 21 10.04 5.31 2.88
CA PHE A 21 8.91 4.94 3.75
C PHE A 21 8.69 6.02 4.81
N GLN A 22 9.76 6.49 5.46
CA GLN A 22 9.69 7.60 6.43
C GLN A 22 9.20 8.91 5.80
N GLU A 23 9.48 9.13 4.52
CA GLU A 23 9.01 10.30 3.75
C GLU A 23 7.58 10.13 3.19
N GLY A 24 6.98 8.94 3.29
CA GLY A 24 5.68 8.67 2.66
C GLY A 24 5.70 8.79 1.14
N SER A 25 6.85 8.50 0.52
CA SER A 25 7.06 8.64 -0.92
C SER A 25 6.13 7.73 -1.71
N SER A 26 5.63 8.20 -2.85
CA SER A 26 4.97 7.36 -3.83
C SER A 26 5.17 7.92 -5.23
N VAL A 27 5.03 7.07 -6.24
CA VAL A 27 4.90 7.52 -7.63
C VAL A 27 3.52 8.17 -7.83
N SER A 28 3.39 9.01 -8.86
CA SER A 28 2.07 9.58 -9.20
C SER A 28 1.15 8.48 -9.72
N LEU A 29 0.00 8.33 -9.07
CA LEU A 29 -0.99 7.29 -9.34
C LEU A 29 -2.41 7.87 -9.37
N SER A 30 -3.25 7.35 -10.26
CA SER A 30 -4.67 7.70 -10.37
C SER A 30 -5.57 6.48 -10.19
N LEU A 31 -6.82 6.72 -9.80
CA LEU A 31 -7.86 5.68 -9.72
C LEU A 31 -8.70 5.67 -10.99
N SER A 32 -8.99 4.48 -11.51
CA SER A 32 -9.84 4.31 -12.70
C SER A 32 -10.66 3.03 -12.65
N ILE A 33 -11.77 2.98 -13.39
CA ILE A 33 -12.60 1.78 -13.49
C ILE A 33 -11.97 0.81 -14.50
N CYS A 34 -11.63 -0.39 -14.02
CA CYS A 34 -10.97 -1.46 -14.80
C CYS A 34 -11.95 -2.60 -15.13
N GLY A 35 -13.14 -2.24 -15.62
CA GLY A 35 -14.19 -3.20 -15.99
C GLY A 35 -14.59 -4.10 -14.80
N GLN A 36 -14.65 -5.41 -15.03
CA GLN A 36 -15.04 -6.39 -14.01
C GLN A 36 -14.08 -6.48 -12.81
N LYS A 37 -12.87 -5.91 -12.90
CA LYS A 37 -11.91 -5.89 -11.79
C LYS A 37 -12.21 -4.80 -10.74
N GLY A 38 -13.18 -3.93 -11.01
CA GLY A 38 -13.50 -2.80 -10.13
C GLY A 38 -12.54 -1.62 -10.33
N ILE A 39 -12.17 -0.94 -9.24
CA ILE A 39 -11.28 0.22 -9.28
C ILE A 39 -9.83 -0.25 -9.32
N GLY A 40 -9.10 0.17 -10.34
CA GLY A 40 -7.66 -0.04 -10.47
C GLY A 40 -6.87 1.23 -10.16
N LEU A 41 -5.58 1.01 -9.87
CA LEU A 41 -4.58 2.04 -9.66
C LEU A 41 -3.70 2.12 -10.92
N ILE A 42 -3.62 3.29 -11.53
CA ILE A 42 -2.95 3.53 -12.82
C ILE A 42 -1.76 4.48 -12.60
N ALA A 43 -0.64 4.21 -13.27
CA ALA A 43 0.52 5.10 -13.22
C ALA A 43 0.31 6.32 -14.11
N ASP A 44 0.51 7.51 -13.53
CA ASP A 44 0.41 8.79 -14.25
C ASP A 44 1.78 9.31 -14.71
N GLN A 45 2.82 8.50 -14.56
CA GLN A 45 4.18 8.82 -14.97
C GLN A 45 4.92 7.56 -15.46
N LEU A 46 6.00 7.76 -16.22
CA LEU A 46 6.93 6.68 -16.53
C LEU A 46 7.62 6.22 -15.24
N ILE A 47 7.65 4.91 -15.03
CA ILE A 47 8.28 4.30 -13.86
C ILE A 47 9.51 3.54 -14.33
N GLU A 48 10.68 4.02 -13.90
CA GLU A 48 11.94 3.35 -14.17
C GLU A 48 12.01 2.01 -13.43
N LYS A 49 12.75 1.06 -14.01
CA LYS A 49 13.01 -0.23 -13.38
C LYS A 49 13.62 -0.03 -11.98
N ASP A 50 13.21 -0.88 -11.04
CA ASP A 50 13.70 -0.88 -9.64
C ASP A 50 13.28 0.36 -8.81
N SER A 51 12.32 1.16 -9.31
CA SER A 51 11.69 2.26 -8.57
C SER A 51 10.80 1.75 -7.44
N PHE A 52 10.72 2.52 -6.36
CA PHE A 52 9.72 2.33 -5.32
C PHE A 52 8.39 2.94 -5.77
N ILE A 53 7.30 2.17 -5.67
CA ILE A 53 5.98 2.56 -6.18
C ILE A 53 5.15 3.24 -5.09
N ILE A 54 4.74 2.46 -4.09
CA ILE A 54 3.93 2.91 -2.97
C ILE A 54 4.04 1.88 -1.84
N GLU A 55 3.77 2.30 -0.61
CA GLU A 55 3.65 1.41 0.53
C GLU A 55 2.23 0.81 0.63
N TYR A 56 2.13 -0.48 0.93
CA TYR A 56 0.86 -1.09 1.31
C TYR A 56 0.64 -0.88 2.82
N THR A 57 -0.17 0.11 3.16
CA THR A 57 -0.54 0.44 4.54
C THR A 57 -1.95 -0.03 4.86
N GLY A 58 -2.18 -0.41 6.10
CA GLY A 58 -3.49 -0.80 6.59
C GLY A 58 -3.44 -1.15 8.07
N GLU A 59 -4.56 -1.65 8.59
CA GLU A 59 -4.61 -2.14 9.96
C GLU A 59 -3.72 -3.40 10.11
N ALA A 60 -2.82 -3.39 11.09
CA ALA A 60 -2.02 -4.55 11.46
C ALA A 60 -2.76 -5.33 12.55
N ILE A 61 -3.53 -6.35 12.13
CA ILE A 61 -4.33 -7.15 13.05
C ILE A 61 -3.66 -8.49 13.42
N PRO A 62 -3.82 -8.96 14.67
CA PRO A 62 -3.49 -10.31 15.05
C PRO A 62 -4.28 -11.34 14.24
N ARG A 63 -3.71 -12.53 14.07
CA ARG A 63 -4.36 -13.62 13.32
C ARG A 63 -5.73 -14.03 13.89
N GLY A 64 -5.90 -13.98 15.22
CA GLY A 64 -7.19 -14.31 15.85
C GLY A 64 -8.32 -13.39 15.40
N ASP A 65 -8.03 -12.09 15.36
CA ASP A 65 -8.98 -11.04 15.01
C ASP A 65 -9.32 -11.06 13.51
N TYR A 66 -8.35 -11.43 12.66
CA TYR A 66 -8.55 -11.62 11.22
C TYR A 66 -9.71 -12.58 10.92
N TYR A 67 -9.77 -13.74 11.58
CA TYR A 67 -10.83 -14.72 11.30
C TYR A 67 -12.22 -14.23 11.72
N GLN A 68 -12.28 -13.46 12.81
CA GLN A 68 -13.54 -12.89 13.29
C GLN A 68 -14.05 -11.83 12.30
N GLN A 69 -13.20 -10.90 11.90
CA GLN A 69 -13.52 -9.87 10.90
C GLN A 69 -13.89 -10.49 9.54
N TYR A 70 -13.15 -11.52 9.10
CA TYR A 70 -13.46 -12.20 7.84
C TYR A 70 -14.87 -12.82 7.87
N ALA A 71 -15.24 -13.47 8.98
CA ALA A 71 -16.55 -14.09 9.13
C ALA A 71 -17.70 -13.07 9.21
N SER A 72 -17.50 -11.93 9.88
CA SER A 72 -18.51 -10.86 9.91
C SER A 72 -18.70 -10.22 8.54
N ASN A 73 -17.61 -9.83 7.88
CA ASN A 73 -17.65 -9.14 6.59
C ASN A 73 -18.24 -10.04 5.50
N THR A 74 -17.96 -11.34 5.54
CA THR A 74 -18.54 -12.29 4.59
C THR A 74 -20.07 -12.38 4.75
N ARG A 75 -20.59 -12.34 5.98
CA ARG A 75 -22.05 -12.33 6.22
C ARG A 75 -22.69 -11.06 5.69
N GLU A 76 -22.11 -9.90 5.99
CA GLU A 76 -22.60 -8.60 5.50
C GLU A 76 -22.67 -8.54 3.97
N ILE A 77 -21.65 -9.06 3.28
CA ILE A 77 -21.64 -9.10 1.81
C ILE A 77 -22.75 -10.01 1.28
N ILE A 78 -22.93 -11.21 1.85
CA ILE A 78 -23.98 -12.15 1.43
C ILE A 78 -25.37 -11.52 1.62
N ASP A 79 -25.61 -10.89 2.77
CA ASP A 79 -26.88 -10.24 3.07
C ASP A 79 -27.16 -9.07 2.12
N ALA A 80 -26.12 -8.30 1.75
CA ALA A 80 -26.22 -7.19 0.80
C ALA A 80 -26.39 -7.63 -0.67
N THR A 81 -26.08 -8.88 -1.03
CA THR A 81 -26.26 -9.41 -2.40
C THR A 81 -27.57 -10.17 -2.61
N GLN A 82 -28.36 -10.40 -1.56
CA GLN A 82 -29.68 -11.08 -1.63
C GLN A 82 -30.89 -10.13 -1.60
N GLN A 83 -30.68 -8.81 -1.63
CA GLN A 83 -31.71 -7.78 -1.85
C GLN A 83 -31.65 -7.24 -3.27
#